data_AF-A0A377WKL8-F1
#
_entry.id   AF-A0A377WKL8-F1
#
_cell.length_a   1.000
_cell.length_b   1.000
_cell.length_c   1.000
_cell.angle_alpha   90.00
_cell.angle_beta   90.00
_cell.angle_gamma   90.00
#
_symmetry.space_group_name_H-M   'P 1'
#
loop_
_entity.id
_entity.type
_entity.pdbx_description
1 polymer ?
#
loop_
_entity_poly.entity_id
_entity_poly.type
_entity_poly.pdbx_seq_one_letter_code
_entity_poly.pdbx_strand_id
1 'polypeptide(L)' 'MQQRKNSKNNRNYLIKCTCPSCTNQSEHSYTRVQKGSALMCPHCSKIFTQDKLPTA' A
#
# COMPACT_ATOMS: atom_id res chain seq x y z
N MET A 1 28.63 21.41 -0.15
CA MET A 1 27.73 20.51 -0.92
C MET A 1 26.33 20.59 -0.32
N GLN A 2 25.31 20.56 -1.17
CA GLN A 2 23.98 21.15 -0.95
C GLN A 2 23.13 20.44 0.12
N GLN A 3 22.32 21.26 0.78
CA GLN A 3 21.25 20.95 1.72
C GLN A 3 20.47 19.69 1.32
N ARG A 4 20.32 18.74 2.25
CA ARG A 4 19.14 17.86 2.26
C ARG A 4 18.44 18.02 3.58
N LYS A 5 17.67 19.11 3.65
CA LYS A 5 16.62 19.37 4.62
C LYS A 5 15.78 18.09 4.70
N ASN A 6 16.02 17.25 5.71
CA ASN A 6 15.22 16.06 6.01
C ASN A 6 13.90 16.52 6.63
N SER A 7 13.14 17.28 5.85
CA SER A 7 11.79 17.73 6.15
C SER A 7 10.86 17.08 5.14
N LYS A 8 11.05 15.77 4.92
CA LYS A 8 10.05 14.93 4.28
C LYS A 8 9.08 14.54 5.37
N ASN A 9 8.12 15.44 5.60
CA ASN A 9 6.83 15.17 6.20
C ASN A 9 6.47 13.69 5.99
N ASN A 10 6.49 12.94 7.10
CA ASN A 10 6.18 11.52 7.20
C ASN A 10 4.70 11.29 6.83
N ARG A 11 4.38 11.45 5.55
CA ARG A 11 3.12 11.05 4.95
C ARG A 11 3.49 9.93 4.00
N ASN A 12 3.80 8.77 4.57
CA ASN A 12 4.00 7.58 3.78
C ASN A 12 2.66 7.27 3.09
N TYR A 13 2.55 7.66 1.81
CA TYR A 13 1.37 7.38 0.99
C TYR A 13 1.24 5.89 0.70
N LEU A 14 2.20 5.06 1.09
CA LEU A 14 2.11 3.61 1.03
C LEU A 14 1.55 3.09 2.35
N ILE A 15 0.54 2.22 2.25
CA ILE A 15 0.06 1.41 3.36
C ILE A 15 0.43 -0.04 3.14
N LYS A 16 0.55 -0.74 4.26
CA LYS A 16 0.80 -2.18 4.28
C LYS A 16 -0.53 -2.91 4.21
N CYS A 17 -0.66 -3.78 3.22
CA CYS A 17 -1.80 -4.68 3.04
C CYS A 17 -1.31 -6.12 3.02
N THR A 18 -2.07 -7.02 3.64
CA THR A 18 -1.78 -8.45 3.62
C THR A 18 -2.37 -9.07 2.37
N CYS A 19 -1.54 -9.74 1.57
CA CYS A 19 -2.02 -10.44 0.40
C CYS A 19 -2.85 -11.68 0.81
N PRO A 20 -4.10 -11.85 0.35
CA PRO A 20 -4.92 -13.02 0.70
C PRO A 20 -4.41 -14.32 0.09
N SER A 21 -3.54 -14.25 -0.93
CA SER A 21 -3.03 -15.44 -1.62
C SER A 21 -1.76 -16.02 -1.01
N CYS A 22 -0.86 -15.19 -0.50
CA CYS A 22 0.43 -15.63 0.02
C CYS A 22 0.71 -15.13 1.43
N THR A 23 -0.27 -14.49 2.08
CA THR A 23 -0.21 -13.95 3.46
C THR A 23 0.95 -12.99 3.75
N ASN A 24 1.72 -12.62 2.74
CA ASN A 24 2.84 -11.68 2.86
C ASN A 24 2.32 -10.24 2.90
N GLN A 25 3.08 -9.38 3.58
CA GLN A 25 2.82 -7.94 3.59
C GLN A 25 3.29 -7.31 2.28
N SER A 26 2.45 -6.48 1.71
CA SER A 26 2.67 -5.73 0.46
C SER A 26 2.41 -4.25 0.70
N GLU A 27 3.29 -3.38 0.18
CA GLU A 27 3.14 -1.94 0.32
C GLU A 27 2.50 -1.35 -0.94
N HIS A 28 1.34 -0.72 -0.77
CA HIS A 28 0.55 -0.15 -1.86
C HIS A 28 0.09 1.26 -1.54
N SER A 29 -0.11 2.10 -2.56
CA SER A 29 -0.56 3.48 -2.35
C SER A 29 -1.94 3.52 -1.69
N TYR A 30 -2.08 4.28 -0.60
CA TYR A 30 -3.32 4.47 0.16
C TYR A 30 -4.51 4.79 -0.76
N THR A 31 -4.32 5.69 -1.74
CA THR A 31 -5.36 6.07 -2.69
C THR A 31 -5.79 4.92 -3.61
N ARG A 32 -4.88 4.02 -4.00
CA ARG A 32 -5.22 2.81 -4.78
C ARG A 32 -6.04 1.84 -3.92
N VAL A 33 -5.62 1.65 -2.67
CA VAL A 33 -6.31 0.76 -1.74
C VAL A 33 -7.70 1.30 -1.38
N GLN A 34 -7.81 2.58 -1.02
CA GLN A 34 -9.07 3.22 -0.65
C GLN A 34 -10.08 3.25 -1.81
N LYS A 35 -9.62 3.39 -3.05
CA LYS A 35 -10.45 3.30 -4.25
C LYS A 35 -10.87 1.86 -4.60
N GLY A 36 -10.38 0.85 -3.89
CA GLY A 36 -10.66 -0.56 -4.19
C GLY A 36 -10.06 -1.00 -5.53
N SER A 37 -8.93 -0.39 -5.95
CA SER A 37 -8.25 -0.79 -7.18
C SER A 37 -7.66 -2.21 -7.05
N ALA A 38 -7.53 -2.90 -8.17
CA ALA A 38 -6.77 -4.14 -8.25
C ALA A 38 -5.29 -3.88 -7.90
N LEU A 39 -4.77 -4.59 -6.90
CA LEU A 39 -3.39 -4.52 -6.42
C LEU A 39 -2.66 -5.80 -6.82
N MET A 40 -1.43 -5.68 -7.31
CA MET A 40 -0.59 -6.83 -7.63
C MET A 40 0.37 -7.09 -6.47
N CYS A 41 0.30 -8.27 -5.86
CA CYS A 41 1.23 -8.64 -4.79
C CYS A 41 2.66 -8.80 -5.35
N PRO A 42 3.68 -8.14 -4.79
CA PRO A 42 5.07 -8.28 -5.27
C PRO A 42 5.68 -9.66 -4.98
N HIS A 43 5.10 -10.42 -4.05
CA HIS A 43 5.65 -11.72 -3.63
C HIS A 43 5.13 -12.90 -4.46
N CYS A 44 3.85 -12.88 -4.82
CA CYS A 44 3.23 -13.97 -5.57
C CYS A 44 2.71 -13.55 -6.95
N SER A 45 2.88 -12.28 -7.33
CA SER A 45 2.38 -11.66 -8.57
C SER A 45 0.88 -11.81 -8.81
N LYS A 46 0.12 -12.27 -7.80
CA LYS A 46 -1.34 -12.39 -7.88
C LYS A 46 -2.00 -11.03 -7.67
N ILE A 47 -3.05 -10.81 -8.43
CA ILE A 47 -3.88 -9.61 -8.33
C ILE A 47 -4.95 -9.86 -7.26
N PHE A 48 -5.15 -8.90 -6.36
CA PHE A 48 -6.18 -8.93 -5.33
C PHE A 48 -6.76 -7.53 -5.14
N THR A 49 -8.01 -7.47 -4.70
CA THR A 49 -8.64 -6.23 -4.25
C THR A 49 -8.66 -6.24 -2.73
N GLN A 50 -8.34 -5.12 -2.09
CA GLN A 50 -8.66 -4.94 -0.69
C GLN A 50 -10.12 -4.51 -0.63
N ASP A 51 -10.96 -5.37 -0.06
CA ASP A 51 -12.32 -4.98 0.26
C ASP A 51 -12.23 -3.84 1.27
N LYS A 52 -12.95 -2.74 1.04
CA LYS A 52 -12.96 -1.60 1.94
C LYS A 52 -13.31 -2.15 3.32
N LEU A 53 -12.39 -2.09 4.29
CA LEU A 53 -12.78 -2.31 5.67
C LEU A 53 -13.97 -1.35 5.94
N PRO A 54 -15.15 -1.86 6.32
CA PRO A 54 -16.26 -1.00 6.64
C PRO A 54 -15.80 -0.15 7.81
N THR A 55 -15.60 1.14 7.55
CA THR A 55 -15.37 2.13 8.60
C THR A 55 -16.73 2.34 9.23
N ALA A 56 -17.02 1.58 10.29
CA ALA A 56 -18.14 1.83 11.19
C ALA A 56 -17.70 2.81 12.27
#